data_AF-A0A2R6G4H3-F1
#
_entry.id   AF-A0A2R6G4H3-F1
#
_cell.length_a   1.000
_cell.length_b   1.000
_cell.length_c   1.000
_cell.angle_alpha   90.00
_cell.angle_beta   90.00
_cell.angle_gamma   90.00
#
_symmetry.space_group_name_H-M   'P 1'
#
loop_
_entity.id
_entity.type
_entity.pdbx_description
1 polymer ?
#
loop_
_entity_poly.entity_id
_entity_poly.type
_entity_poly.pdbx_seq_one_letter_code
_entity_poly.pdbx_strand_id
1 'polypeptide(L)' 'MNVTTRFTEQVVSLAESYCDDADEPAAPNGGGRFTDHATISLHCLRIFLEKSYVMTLDLLATMTPIL' A
#
# COMPACT_ATOMS: atom_id res chain seq x y z
N MET A 1 7.13 -18.18 -9.08
CA MET A 1 6.70 -16.86 -8.58
C MET A 1 7.46 -16.56 -7.29
N ASN A 2 8.10 -15.40 -7.15
CA ASN A 2 8.88 -15.10 -5.94
C ASN A 2 7.96 -14.63 -4.80
N VAL A 3 8.48 -14.66 -3.56
CA VAL A 3 7.70 -14.30 -2.35
C VAL A 3 7.17 -12.87 -2.42
N THR A 4 7.97 -11.92 -2.94
CA THR A 4 7.60 -10.52 -3.12
C THR A 4 6.46 -10.35 -4.12
N THR A 5 6.51 -11.00 -5.28
CA THR A 5 5.42 -10.94 -6.29
C THR A 5 4.12 -11.47 -5.70
N ARG A 6 4.17 -12.61 -5.00
CA ARG A 6 2.97 -13.19 -4.36
C ARG A 6 2.42 -12.28 -3.27
N PHE A 7 3.32 -11.70 -2.47
CA PHE A 7 2.94 -10.75 -1.43
C PHE A 7 2.26 -9.51 -2.04
N THR A 8 2.86 -8.91 -3.07
CA THR A 8 2.30 -7.76 -3.77
C THR A 8 0.90 -8.06 -4.31
N GLU A 9 0.72 -9.18 -5.03
CA GLU A 9 -0.60 -9.55 -5.57
C GLU A 9 -1.65 -9.73 -4.47
N GLN A 10 -1.31 -10.42 -3.38
CA GLN A 10 -2.24 -10.63 -2.26
C GLN A 10 -2.62 -9.31 -1.57
N VAL A 11 -1.67 -8.40 -1.40
CA VAL A 11 -1.92 -7.10 -0.76
C VAL A 11 -2.76 -6.21 -1.66
N VAL A 12 -2.47 -6.16 -2.96
CA VAL A 12 -3.25 -5.40 -3.94
C VAL A 12 -4.69 -5.90 -3.97
N SER A 13 -4.91 -7.21 -4.12
CA SER A 13 -6.27 -7.78 -4.13
C SER A 13 -7.02 -7.55 -2.81
N LEU A 14 -6.31 -7.60 -1.67
CA LEU A 14 -6.93 -7.31 -0.38
C LEU A 14 -7.36 -5.83 -0.30
N ALA A 15 -6.46 -4.92 -0.63
CA ALA A 15 -6.72 -3.49 -0.58
C ALA A 15 -7.83 -3.08 -1.57
N GLU A 16 -7.89 -3.68 -2.77
CA GLU A 16 -9.01 -3.54 -3.71
C GLU A 16 -10.32 -4.04 -3.11
N SER A 17 -10.34 -5.21 -2.44
CA SER A 17 -11.57 -5.77 -1.89
C SER A 17 -12.23 -4.93 -0.79
N TYR A 18 -11.47 -4.04 -0.14
CA TYR A 18 -11.96 -3.13 0.89
C TYR A 18 -12.26 -1.72 0.35
N CYS A 19 -11.89 -1.42 -0.89
CA CYS A 19 -12.10 -0.14 -1.54
C CYS A 19 -13.15 -0.28 -2.66
N ASP A 20 -14.31 0.37 -2.54
CA ASP A 20 -15.35 0.26 -3.59
C ASP A 20 -14.91 0.84 -4.95
N ASP A 21 -13.92 1.75 -4.95
CA ASP A 21 -13.32 2.32 -6.16
C ASP A 21 -11.81 2.55 -5.94
N ALA A 22 -11.01 1.53 -6.27
CA ALA A 22 -9.55 1.58 -6.11
C ALA A 22 -8.86 2.48 -7.15
N ASP A 23 -9.54 2.79 -8.25
CA ASP A 23 -9.07 3.69 -9.31
C ASP A 23 -9.38 5.16 -8.99
N GLU A 24 -10.10 5.43 -7.90
CA GLU A 24 -10.42 6.79 -7.47
C GLU A 24 -9.12 7.56 -7.16
N PRO A 25 -8.86 8.71 -7.82
CA PRO A 25 -7.68 9.49 -7.55
C PRO A 25 -7.69 10.04 -6.12
N ALA A 26 -6.50 10.25 -5.54
CA ALA A 26 -6.35 10.90 -4.25
C ALA A 26 -7.05 12.27 -4.26
N ALA A 27 -8.18 12.39 -3.56
CA ALA A 27 -8.93 13.63 -3.46
C ALA A 27 -8.38 14.48 -2.29
N PRO A 28 -7.75 15.64 -2.55
CA PRO A 28 -7.18 16.48 -1.50
C PRO A 28 -8.22 17.12 -0.58
N ASN A 29 -9.46 17.31 -1.07
CA ASN A 29 -10.61 17.75 -0.30
C ASN A 29 -11.81 16.87 -0.70
N GLY A 30 -12.36 16.07 0.22
CA GLY A 30 -13.61 15.33 -0.04
C GLY A 30 -13.61 13.83 0.24
N GLY A 31 -12.62 13.27 0.93
CA GLY A 31 -12.74 11.89 1.45
C GLY A 31 -12.79 10.81 0.38
N GLY A 32 -11.87 10.86 -0.58
CA GLY A 32 -11.67 9.76 -1.53
C GLY A 32 -11.04 8.53 -0.87
N ARG A 33 -11.34 7.35 -1.41
CA ARG A 33 -10.98 6.04 -0.82
C ARG A 33 -9.54 5.61 -1.11
N PHE A 34 -8.80 6.39 -1.89
CA PHE A 34 -7.34 6.28 -2.05
C PHE A 34 -6.62 6.12 -0.71
N THR A 35 -7.08 6.82 0.33
CA THR A 35 -6.47 6.74 1.67
C THR A 35 -6.61 5.36 2.29
N ASP A 36 -7.76 4.68 2.09
CA ASP A 36 -8.00 3.33 2.60
C ASP A 36 -7.07 2.33 1.89
N HIS A 37 -6.98 2.40 0.56
CA HIS A 37 -6.14 1.53 -0.25
C HIS A 37 -4.65 1.68 0.11
N ALA A 38 -4.17 2.93 0.23
CA ALA A 38 -2.80 3.23 0.61
C ALA A 38 -2.47 2.78 2.04
N THR A 39 -3.41 2.96 2.99
CA THR A 39 -3.21 2.61 4.39
C THR A 39 -3.14 1.09 4.58
N ILE A 40 -4.03 0.33 3.94
CA ILE A 40 -4.02 -1.14 4.00
C ILE A 40 -2.72 -1.66 3.40
N SER A 41 -2.32 -1.17 2.23
CA SER A 41 -1.08 -1.57 1.56
C SER A 41 0.16 -1.29 2.41
N LEU A 42 0.24 -0.10 3.03
CA LEU A 42 1.33 0.27 3.93
C LEU A 42 1.34 -0.62 5.19
N HIS A 43 0.18 -0.95 5.75
CA HIS A 43 0.07 -1.83 6.91
C HIS A 43 0.55 -3.25 6.61
N CYS A 44 0.14 -3.82 5.48
CA CYS A 44 0.60 -5.13 5.05
C CYS A 44 2.12 -5.14 4.83
N LEU A 45 2.66 -4.11 4.18
CA LEU A 45 4.10 -3.99 3.94
C LEU A 45 4.89 -3.93 5.25
N ARG A 46 4.37 -3.18 6.24
CA ARG A 46 4.94 -3.12 7.59
C ARG A 46 5.02 -4.51 8.22
N ILE A 47 3.98 -5.32 8.13
CA ILE A 47 3.95 -6.70 8.66
C ILE A 47 4.98 -7.57 7.92
N PHE A 48 5.00 -7.53 6.59
CA PHE A 48 5.88 -8.37 5.77
C PHE A 48 7.37 -8.09 6.01
N LEU A 49 7.71 -6.82 6.22
CA LEU A 49 9.09 -6.42 6.53
C LEU A 49 9.43 -6.59 8.02
N GLU A 50 8.46 -6.95 8.86
CA GLU A 50 8.58 -7.02 10.32
C GLU A 50 9.15 -5.73 10.94
N LYS A 51 8.66 -4.58 10.45
CA LYS A 51 9.19 -3.25 10.82
C LYS A 51 8.15 -2.39 11.54
N SER A 52 8.60 -1.29 12.13
CA SER A 52 7.69 -0.22 12.54
C SER A 52 7.26 0.58 11.30
N TYR A 53 6.17 1.32 11.39
CA TYR A 53 5.76 2.22 10.30
C TYR A 53 6.86 3.20 9.90
N VAL A 54 7.56 3.78 10.88
CA VAL A 54 8.68 4.71 10.64
C VAL A 54 9.77 4.02 9.81
N MET A 55 10.20 2.82 10.23
CA MET A 55 11.23 2.09 9.50
C MET A 55 10.79 1.66 8.10
N THR A 56 9.51 1.34 7.91
CA THR A 56 8.95 1.03 6.58
C THR A 56 8.94 2.27 5.68
N LEU A 57 8.51 3.41 6.20
CA LEU A 57 8.50 4.68 5.46
C LEU A 57 9.92 5.16 5.13
N ASP A 58 10.85 5.04 6.07
CA ASP A 58 12.27 5.37 5.85
C ASP A 58 12.84 4.50 4.72
N LEU A 59 12.54 3.20 4.72
CA LEU A 59 12.97 2.31 3.65
C LEU A 59 12.39 2.73 2.30
N LEU A 60 11.07 2.98 2.23
CA LEU A 60 10.40 3.45 1.01
C LEU A 60 11.00 4.76 0.49
N ALA A 61 11.35 5.69 1.39
CA ALA A 61 11.98 6.96 1.01
C ALA A 61 13.37 6.79 0.39
N THR A 62 14.06 5.67 0.63
CA THR A 62 15.34 5.35 -0.01
C THR A 62 15.21 4.61 -1.35
N MET A 63 14.02 4.10 -1.67
CA MET A 63 13.79 3.36 -2.91
C MET A 63 13.55 4.30 -4.08
N THR A 64 14.03 3.92 -5.27
CA THR A 64 13.71 4.65 -6.51
C THR A 64 12.19 4.65 -6.72
N PRO A 65 11.56 5.83 -6.93
CA PRO A 65 10.14 5.90 -7.25
C PRO A 65 9.82 5.05 -8.48
N ILE A 66 8.72 4.30 -8.39
CA ILE A 66 8.15 3.60 -9.54
C ILE A 66 7.29 4.65 -10.25
N LEU A 67 7.94 5.47 -11.09
CA LEU A 67 7.28 6.41 -12.01
C LEU A 67 7.00 5.73 -13.34
#